data_AF-X0Y3U7-F1
#
_entry.id   AF-X0Y3U7-F1
#
_cell.length_a   1.000
_cell.length_b   1.000
_cell.length_c   1.000
_cell.angle_alpha   90.00
_cell.angle_beta   90.00
_cell.angle_gamma   90.00
#
_symmetry.space_group_name_H-M   'P 1'
#
loop_
_entity.id
_entity.type
_entity.pdbx_description
1 polymer ?
#
loop_
_entity_poly.entity_id
_entity_poly.type
_entity_poly.pdbx_seq_one_letter_code
_entity_poly.pdbx_strand_id
1 'polypeptide(L)' 'MKKEKDTRKSRISRRDFMGSSVAAAAFTIVPRHVLGGSGNTAPSEKLNIAGIGVGGQGASDIGEVSSEN' A
#
# COMPACT_ATOMS: atom_id res chain seq x y z
N MET A 1 49.33 -13.24 23.73
CA MET A 1 49.21 -12.95 22.28
C MET A 1 47.74 -12.67 21.96
N LYS A 2 47.42 -11.43 21.59
CA LYS A 2 46.06 -11.01 21.22
C LYS A 2 45.77 -11.50 19.79
N LYS A 3 44.71 -12.28 19.58
CA LYS A 3 44.24 -12.65 18.24
C LYS A 3 43.42 -11.49 17.67
N GLU A 4 43.97 -10.85 16.66
CA GLU A 4 43.32 -9.81 15.87
C GLU A 4 42.24 -10.47 15.00
N LYS A 5 40.99 -9.98 15.12
CA LYS A 5 39.86 -10.45 14.32
C LYS A 5 39.98 -9.83 12.94
N ASP A 6 40.43 -10.63 11.99
CA ASP A 6 40.53 -10.28 10.58
C ASP A 6 39.13 -9.97 10.02
N THR A 7 38.82 -8.67 9.91
CA THR A 7 37.59 -8.16 9.30
C THR A 7 37.65 -8.39 7.80
N ARG A 8 37.46 -9.64 7.36
CA ARG A 8 37.17 -9.95 5.97
C ARG A 8 35.87 -9.25 5.58
N LYS A 9 35.99 -8.14 4.85
CA LYS A 9 34.89 -7.46 4.15
C LYS A 9 34.08 -8.52 3.40
N SER A 10 32.93 -8.91 3.92
CA SER A 10 32.03 -9.85 3.25
C SER A 10 31.62 -9.21 1.92
N ARG A 11 32.20 -9.68 0.81
CA ARG A 11 31.77 -9.24 -0.52
C ARG A 11 30.33 -9.71 -0.70
N ILE A 12 29.40 -8.76 -0.62
CA ILE A 12 27.99 -9.02 -0.96
C ILE A 12 27.99 -9.54 -2.40
N SER A 13 27.59 -10.79 -2.59
CA SER A 13 27.49 -11.33 -3.94
C SER A 13 26.29 -10.69 -4.63
N ARG A 14 26.31 -10.55 -5.96
CA ARG A 14 25.17 -10.00 -6.71
C ARG A 14 23.89 -10.77 -6.43
N ARG A 15 23.99 -12.07 -6.17
CA ARG A 15 22.86 -12.94 -5.80
C ARG A 15 22.31 -12.60 -4.42
N ASP A 16 23.16 -12.29 -3.44
CA ASP A 16 22.73 -11.86 -2.10
C ASP A 16 22.09 -10.48 -2.16
N PHE A 17 22.65 -9.57 -2.96
CA PHE A 17 22.06 -8.26 -3.20
C PHE A 17 20.70 -8.36 -3.88
N MET A 18 20.59 -9.13 -4.96
CA MET A 18 19.31 -9.37 -5.65
C MET A 18 18.28 -10.06 -4.75
N GLY A 19 18.71 -11.04 -3.95
CA GLY A 19 17.83 -11.68 -2.96
C GLY A 19 17.30 -10.69 -1.93
N SER A 20 18.17 -9.82 -1.40
CA SER A 20 17.79 -8.77 -0.46
C SER A 20 16.89 -7.70 -1.07
N SER A 21 17.12 -7.30 -2.33
CA SER A 21 16.32 -6.29 -3.02
C SER A 21 14.93 -6.81 -3.38
N VAL A 22 14.79 -8.08 -3.77
CA VAL A 22 13.48 -8.72 -4.01
C VAL A 22 12.69 -8.81 -2.70
N ALA A 23 13.35 -9.19 -1.60
CA ALA A 23 12.71 -9.23 -0.28
C ALA A 23 12.25 -7.84 0.18
N ALA A 24 13.05 -6.78 -0.08
CA ALA A 24 12.65 -5.41 0.22
C ALA A 24 11.50 -4.92 -0.68
N ALA A 25 11.54 -5.23 -1.98
CA ALA A 25 10.50 -4.87 -2.93
C ALA A 25 9.15 -5.52 -2.61
N ALA A 26 9.14 -6.71 -1.97
CA ALA A 26 7.91 -7.37 -1.54
C ALA A 26 7.08 -6.49 -0.58
N PHE A 27 7.71 -5.70 0.28
CA PHE A 27 7.01 -4.72 1.13
C PHE A 27 6.49 -3.50 0.37
N THR A 28 6.93 -3.32 -0.87
CA THR A 28 6.47 -2.27 -1.79
C THR A 28 5.42 -2.79 -2.78
N ILE A 29 5.12 -4.10 -2.80
CA ILE A 29 4.03 -4.66 -3.61
C ILE A 29 2.70 -4.36 -2.91
N VAL A 30 2.09 -3.24 -3.30
CA VAL A 30 0.73 -2.88 -2.91
C VAL A 30 -0.26 -3.20 -4.05
N PRO A 31 -1.48 -3.65 -3.74
CA PRO A 31 -2.48 -3.94 -4.78
C PRO A 31 -2.80 -2.70 -5.63
N ARG A 32 -2.99 -2.90 -6.95
CA ARG A 32 -3.25 -1.80 -7.92
C ARG A 32 -4.44 -0.89 -7.56
N HIS A 33 -5.44 -1.43 -6.88
CA HIS A 33 -6.64 -0.68 -6.50
C HIS A 33 -6.38 0.27 -5.33
N VAL A 34 -5.29 0.09 -4.57
CA VAL A 34 -4.92 0.97 -3.45
C VAL A 34 -4.16 2.22 -3.94
N LEU A 35 -3.41 2.08 -5.04
CA LEU A 35 -2.63 3.20 -5.62
C LEU A 35 -3.43 4.12 -6.54
N GLY A 36 -4.73 3.86 -6.74
CA GLY A 36 -5.54 4.68 -7.66
C GLY A 36 -5.14 4.54 -9.13
N GLY A 37 -4.61 3.38 -9.54
CA GLY A 37 -4.22 3.13 -10.93
C GLY A 37 -5.41 3.23 -11.90
N SER A 38 -5.16 3.59 -13.16
CA SER A 38 -6.17 3.88 -14.20
C SER A 38 -7.43 3.00 -14.09
N GLY A 39 -8.58 3.64 -13.88
CA GLY A 39 -9.88 2.98 -13.73
C GLY A 39 -10.22 2.49 -12.32
N ASN A 40 -9.43 2.80 -11.29
CA ASN A 40 -9.78 2.55 -9.89
C ASN A 40 -9.52 3.81 -9.07
N THR A 41 -10.53 4.27 -8.34
CA THR A 41 -10.37 5.32 -7.33
C THR A 41 -9.59 4.75 -6.14
N ALA A 42 -8.57 5.47 -5.67
CA ALA A 42 -7.83 5.02 -4.49
C ALA A 42 -8.77 5.06 -3.26
N PRO A 43 -8.62 4.13 -2.29
CA PRO A 43 -9.41 4.16 -1.07
C PRO A 43 -9.27 5.48 -0.29
N SER A 44 -8.13 6.17 -0.42
CA SER A 44 -7.89 7.48 0.19
C SER A 44 -8.70 8.62 -0.43
N GLU A 45 -9.25 8.43 -1.62
CA GLU A 45 -10.06 9.42 -2.33
C GLU A 45 -11.56 9.21 -2.12
N LYS A 46 -11.96 8.13 -1.43
CA LYS A 46 -13.36 7.89 -1.06
C LYS A 46 -13.76 8.66 0.19
N LEU A 47 -15.01 9.14 0.19
CA LEU A 47 -15.61 9.82 1.33
C LEU A 47 -16.33 8.84 2.25
N ASN A 48 -16.31 9.12 3.56
CA ASN A 48 -17.14 8.40 4.53
C ASN A 48 -18.44 9.18 4.73
N ILE A 49 -19.56 8.59 4.35
CA ILE A 49 -20.85 9.30 4.35
C ILE A 49 -21.81 8.57 5.28
N ALA A 50 -22.43 9.30 6.21
CA ALA A 50 -23.43 8.75 7.12
C ALA A 50 -24.73 9.56 7.03
N GLY A 51 -25.82 8.89 6.68
CA GLY A 51 -27.16 9.47 6.74
C GLY A 51 -27.88 9.05 8.02
N ILE A 52 -28.20 10.01 8.89
CA ILE A 52 -29.03 9.77 10.09
C ILE A 52 -30.41 10.38 9.87
N GLY A 53 -31.46 9.56 9.91
CA GLY A 53 -32.85 10.02 9.77
C GLY A 53 -33.18 10.62 8.40
N VAL A 54 -32.50 10.15 7.34
CA VAL A 54 -32.64 10.70 5.98
C VAL A 54 -33.69 9.91 5.20
N GLY A 55 -34.68 10.60 4.64
CA GLY A 55 -35.77 10.04 3.85
C GLY A 55 -36.18 10.96 2.71
N GLY A 56 -37.05 10.49 1.82
CA GLY A 56 -37.48 11.27 0.65
C GLY A 56 -36.30 11.60 -0.28
N GLN A 57 -36.16 12.86 -0.65
CA GLN A 57 -35.09 13.32 -1.54
C GLN A 57 -33.69 13.02 -1.01
N GLY A 58 -33.47 13.16 0.31
CA GLY A 58 -32.15 12.87 0.88
C GLY A 58 -31.77 11.38 0.82
N ALA A 59 -32.74 10.46 0.72
CA ALA A 59 -32.44 9.05 0.46
C ALA A 59 -31.99 8.82 -0.99
N SER A 60 -32.60 9.53 -1.95
CA SER A 60 -32.15 9.52 -3.35
C SER A 60 -30.74 10.11 -3.48
N ASP A 61 -30.48 11.25 -2.82
CA ASP A 61 -29.18 11.91 -2.87
C ASP A 61 -28.06 11.04 -2.26
N ILE A 62 -28.34 10.30 -1.18
CA ILE A 62 -27.42 9.30 -0.63
C ILE A 62 -27.20 8.13 -1.62
N GLY A 63 -28.24 7.74 -2.36
CA GLY A 63 -28.15 6.71 -3.40
C GLY A 63 -27.19 7.10 -4.54
N GLU A 64 -27.17 8.37 -4.93
CA GLU A 64 -26.26 8.88 -5.98
C GLU A 64 -24.79 8.78 -5.58
N VAL A 65 -24.48 8.82 -4.29
CA VAL A 65 -23.12 8.68 -3.74
C VAL A 65 -22.82 7.28 -3.19
N SER A 66 -23.60 6.27 -3.61
CA SER A 66 -23.45 4.88 -3.15
C SER A 66 -22.11 4.22 -3.50
N SER A 67 -21.30 4.81 -4.40
CA SER A 67 -19.95 4.35 -4.71
C SER A 67 -18.90 4.69 -3.64
N GLU A 68 -19.25 5.56 -2.69
CA GLU A 68 -18.42 5.96 -1.56
C GLU A 68 -18.39 4.90 -0.44
N ASN A 69 -17.74 5.17 0.70
CA ASN A 69 -17.57 4.20 1.80
C ASN A 69 -18.66 4.27 2.87
#